data_AF-A0AAV2PSC9-F1
#
_entry.id   AF-A0AAV2PSC9-F1
#
_cell.length_a   1.000
_cell.length_b   1.000
_cell.length_c   1.000
_cell.angle_alpha   90.00
_cell.angle_beta   90.00
_cell.angle_gamma   90.00
#
_symmetry.space_group_name_H-M   'P 1'
#
loop_
_entity.id
_entity.type
_entity.pdbx_description
1 polymer ?
#
loop_
_entity_poly.entity_id
_entity_poly.type
_entity_poly.pdbx_seq_one_letter_code
_entity_poly.pdbx_strand_id
1 'polypeptide(L)'
;VKNGPALMSISNITTITEDLVKFERPPGPKQWPLLGCLPSILTNKAFDKERIHLFWNDCVKQYGPIFQLRVPGSPTLNFISSIEDIEKMYKTTFDNPLRPIADSFKVANQRCPSKFYKEGEYGLLNEQGDNWWRVRRQVQPHTMKPAVVAQYLPGMDQIAKEFVERVKNQRDDNSEVSEDFMKDIMQWSVE
;
A
#
# COMPACT_ATOMS: atom_id res chain seq x y z
N VAL A 1 9.60 0.84 -33.98
CA VAL A 1 9.08 2.20 -33.75
C VAL A 1 7.56 2.11 -33.70
N LYS A 2 6.97 1.94 -32.51
CA LYS A 2 5.53 1.80 -32.33
C LYS A 2 5.10 2.74 -31.20
N ASN A 3 4.38 3.78 -31.61
CA ASN A 3 3.41 4.59 -30.89
C ASN A 3 3.72 4.87 -29.41
N GLY A 4 4.40 5.99 -29.15
CA GLY A 4 4.39 6.63 -27.84
C GLY A 4 2.99 7.15 -27.48
N PRO A 5 2.73 7.46 -26.20
CA PRO A 5 1.42 7.93 -25.77
C PRO A 5 1.10 9.23 -26.49
N ALA A 6 -0.06 9.27 -27.14
CA ALA A 6 -0.56 10.48 -27.77
C ALA A 6 -0.64 11.58 -26.71
N LEU A 7 0.20 12.61 -26.85
CA LEU A 7 0.05 13.86 -26.11
C LEU A 7 -1.39 14.33 -26.34
N MET A 8 -2.19 14.39 -25.27
CA MET A 8 -3.54 14.92 -25.37
C MET A 8 -3.46 16.32 -25.98
N SER A 9 -4.23 16.53 -27.05
CA SER A 9 -4.36 17.83 -27.69
C SER A 9 -4.68 18.90 -26.66
N ILE A 10 -4.03 20.06 -26.76
CA ILE A 10 -4.23 21.22 -25.88
C ILE A 10 -5.72 21.63 -25.83
N SER A 11 -6.48 21.38 -26.90
CA SER A 11 -7.94 21.60 -26.95
C SER A 11 -8.74 20.75 -25.95
N ASN A 12 -8.28 19.53 -25.66
CA ASN A 12 -8.94 18.63 -24.70
C ASN A 12 -8.68 19.08 -23.25
N ILE A 13 -7.52 19.69 -23.00
CA ILE A 13 -7.18 20.26 -21.68
C ILE A 13 -8.11 21.45 -21.38
N THR A 14 -8.38 22.31 -22.35
CA THR A 14 -9.27 23.48 -22.20
C THR A 14 -10.73 23.07 -21.95
N THR A 15 -11.18 21.97 -22.56
CA THR A 15 -12.54 21.44 -22.35
C THR A 15 -12.71 20.83 -20.95
N ILE A 16 -11.67 20.16 -20.41
CA ILE A 16 -11.68 19.64 -19.04
C ILE A 16 -11.73 20.78 -18.01
N THR A 17 -11.15 21.95 -18.31
CA THR A 17 -11.10 23.08 -17.36
C THR A 17 -12.43 23.81 -17.18
N GLU A 18 -13.34 23.78 -18.16
CA GLU A 18 -14.67 24.44 -18.04
C GLU A 18 -15.68 23.57 -17.27
N ASP A 19 -15.60 22.24 -17.39
CA ASP A 19 -16.43 21.27 -16.65
C ASP A 19 -15.91 20.97 -15.23
N LEU A 20 -14.87 21.67 -14.77
CA LEU A 20 -14.55 21.76 -13.34
C LEU A 20 -15.62 22.60 -12.65
N VAL A 21 -16.82 22.02 -12.49
CA VAL A 21 -17.68 22.22 -11.33
C VAL A 21 -16.73 22.44 -10.16
N LYS A 22 -16.80 23.62 -9.52
CA LYS A 22 -15.97 24.01 -8.38
C LYS A 22 -15.62 22.76 -7.59
N PHE A 23 -14.35 22.34 -7.63
CA PHE A 23 -13.93 21.16 -6.88
C PHE A 23 -14.10 21.49 -5.40
N GLU A 24 -15.24 21.08 -4.85
CA GLU A 24 -15.50 21.17 -3.43
C GLU A 24 -14.59 20.16 -2.76
N ARG A 25 -13.77 20.66 -1.83
CA ARG A 25 -12.84 19.80 -1.11
C ARG A 25 -13.66 18.78 -0.31
N PRO A 26 -13.27 17.50 -0.29
CA PRO A 26 -13.90 16.53 0.57
C PRO A 26 -13.94 17.02 2.03
N PRO A 27 -14.96 16.63 2.80
CA PRO A 27 -15.04 16.95 4.22
C PRO A 27 -13.84 16.33 4.96
N GLY A 28 -13.58 16.80 6.17
CA GLY A 28 -12.50 16.26 7.00
C GLY A 28 -12.32 17.03 8.29
N PRO A 29 -11.37 16.59 9.14
CA PRO A 29 -11.09 17.25 10.40
C PRO A 29 -10.67 18.71 10.20
N LYS A 30 -10.94 19.53 11.22
CA LYS A 30 -10.62 20.96 11.22
C LYS A 30 -9.16 21.19 10.84
N GLN A 31 -8.96 22.10 9.88
CA GLN A 31 -7.65 22.49 9.37
C GLN A 31 -7.16 23.73 10.09
N TRP A 32 -5.99 23.65 10.71
CA TRP A 32 -5.33 24.75 11.38
C TRP A 32 -4.25 25.36 10.46
N PRO A 33 -4.01 26.68 10.53
CA PRO A 33 -2.89 27.31 9.83
C PRO A 33 -1.58 26.61 10.19
N LEU A 34 -0.77 26.27 9.18
CA LEU A 34 0.52 25.57 9.25
C LEU A 34 0.49 24.14 9.81
N LEU A 35 -0.38 23.81 10.76
CA LEU A 35 -0.45 22.51 11.42
C LEU A 35 -1.41 21.52 10.73
N GLY A 36 -2.19 21.99 9.77
CA GLY A 36 -3.20 21.16 9.10
C GLY A 36 -4.17 20.55 10.12
N CYS A 37 -4.48 19.27 9.98
CA CYS A 37 -5.36 18.55 10.90
C CYS A 37 -4.63 17.85 12.07
N LEU A 38 -3.32 18.07 12.27
CA LEU A 38 -2.58 17.43 13.38
C LEU A 38 -3.25 17.64 14.74
N PRO A 39 -3.68 18.86 15.14
CA PRO A 39 -4.36 19.04 16.42
C PRO A 39 -5.66 18.23 16.52
N SER A 40 -6.41 18.14 15.43
CA SER A 40 -7.66 17.39 15.35
C SER A 40 -7.42 15.86 15.44
N ILE A 41 -6.33 15.36 14.86
CA ILE A 41 -5.91 13.96 14.98
C ILE A 41 -5.52 13.64 16.43
N LEU A 42 -4.65 14.44 17.03
CA LEU A 42 -4.10 14.19 18.37
C LEU A 42 -5.13 14.30 19.49
N THR A 43 -6.23 15.02 19.26
CA THR A 43 -7.33 15.20 20.21
C THR A 43 -8.49 14.23 19.98
N ASN A 44 -8.48 13.46 18.89
CA ASN A 44 -9.51 12.47 18.61
C ASN A 44 -9.32 11.25 19.54
N LYS A 45 -10.36 10.85 20.27
CA LYS A 45 -10.32 9.73 21.22
C LYS A 45 -10.11 8.37 20.55
N ALA A 46 -10.46 8.23 19.27
CA ALA A 46 -10.22 7.04 18.46
C ALA A 46 -8.80 7.00 17.88
N PHE A 47 -8.01 8.07 18.02
CA PHE A 47 -6.63 8.07 17.58
C PHE A 47 -5.75 7.28 18.55
N ASP A 48 -5.30 6.13 18.08
CA ASP A 48 -4.31 5.28 18.71
C ASP A 48 -3.31 4.87 17.62
N LYS A 49 -2.01 5.04 17.89
CA LYS A 49 -0.95 4.73 16.92
C LYS A 49 -0.91 3.23 16.59
N GLU A 50 -1.20 2.37 17.56
CA GLU A 50 -1.21 0.92 17.39
C GLU A 50 -2.53 0.44 16.76
N ARG A 51 -3.58 1.25 16.86
CA ARG A 51 -4.93 0.94 16.35
C ARG A 51 -5.46 2.04 15.44
N ILE A 52 -4.60 2.53 14.54
CA ILE A 52 -4.91 3.67 13.65
C ILE A 52 -6.14 3.46 12.77
N HIS A 53 -6.47 2.19 12.47
CA HIS A 53 -7.68 1.81 11.74
C HIS A 53 -8.97 2.25 12.46
N LEU A 54 -8.97 2.38 13.79
CA LEU A 54 -10.12 2.88 14.55
C LEU A 54 -10.36 4.36 14.26
N PHE A 55 -9.29 5.15 14.16
CA PHE A 55 -9.36 6.55 13.75
C PHE A 55 -9.92 6.70 12.32
N TRP A 56 -9.49 5.84 11.40
CA TRP A 56 -10.06 5.82 10.04
C TRP A 56 -11.54 5.50 10.03
N ASN A 57 -11.97 4.50 10.80
CA ASN A 57 -13.38 4.16 10.94
C ASN A 57 -14.21 5.31 11.54
N ASP A 58 -13.67 6.01 12.53
CA ASP A 58 -14.32 7.20 13.11
C ASP A 58 -14.44 8.34 12.09
N CYS A 59 -13.38 8.60 11.31
CA CYS A 59 -13.42 9.58 10.23
C CYS A 59 -14.47 9.24 9.16
N VAL A 60 -14.58 7.97 8.76
CA VAL A 60 -15.61 7.55 7.79
C VAL A 60 -17.01 7.78 8.36
N LYS A 61 -17.24 7.49 9.64
CA LYS A 61 -18.54 7.75 10.30
C LYS A 61 -18.85 9.24 10.39
N GLN A 62 -17.84 10.08 10.65
CA GLN A 62 -18.02 11.51 10.86
C GLN A 62 -18.10 12.33 9.56
N TYR A 63 -17.28 12.00 8.57
CA TYR A 63 -17.10 12.79 7.34
C TYR A 63 -17.65 12.10 6.10
N GLY A 64 -18.02 10.81 6.20
CA GLY A 64 -18.55 10.03 5.08
C GLY A 64 -17.48 9.24 4.33
N PRO A 65 -17.85 8.63 3.18
CA PRO A 65 -17.02 7.65 2.49
C PRO A 65 -15.78 8.25 1.78
N ILE A 66 -15.73 9.57 1.61
CA ILE A 66 -14.56 10.28 1.13
C ILE A 66 -14.26 11.44 2.08
N PHE A 67 -13.07 11.44 2.66
CA PHE A 67 -12.63 12.52 3.52
C PHE A 67 -11.17 12.90 3.27
N GLN A 68 -10.80 14.12 3.62
CA GLN A 68 -9.47 14.67 3.37
C GLN A 68 -8.74 14.97 4.66
N LEU A 69 -7.46 14.59 4.70
CA LEU A 69 -6.51 15.00 5.73
C LEU A 69 -5.36 15.80 5.11
N ARG A 70 -4.88 16.78 5.87
CA ARG A 70 -3.68 17.54 5.53
C ARG A 70 -2.80 17.57 6.76
N VAL A 71 -1.64 16.94 6.65
CA VAL A 71 -0.63 16.91 7.70
C VAL A 71 0.62 17.62 7.17
N PRO A 72 1.28 18.47 7.97
CA PRO A 72 2.52 19.13 7.56
C PRO A 72 3.58 18.12 7.11
N GLY A 73 4.29 18.44 6.04
CA GLY A 73 5.31 17.55 5.46
C GLY A 73 4.75 16.36 4.66
N SER A 74 3.42 16.22 4.54
CA SER A 74 2.78 15.20 3.70
C SER A 74 1.96 15.86 2.58
N PRO A 75 1.78 15.19 1.43
CA PRO A 75 0.78 15.63 0.46
C PRO A 75 -0.61 15.61 1.08
N THR A 76 -1.55 16.31 0.45
CA THR A 76 -2.96 16.23 0.86
C THR A 76 -3.46 14.81 0.60
N LEU A 77 -3.98 14.15 1.64
CA LEU A 77 -4.42 12.76 1.60
C LEU A 77 -5.94 12.74 1.49
N ASN A 78 -6.45 12.11 0.43
CA ASN A 78 -7.87 11.79 0.31
C ASN A 78 -8.04 10.31 0.64
N PHE A 79 -8.89 10.02 1.61
CA PHE A 79 -9.26 8.69 2.02
C PHE A 79 -10.57 8.33 1.35
N ILE A 80 -10.66 7.13 0.80
CA ILE A 80 -11.82 6.62 0.07
C ILE A 80 -12.16 5.26 0.70
N SER A 81 -13.40 5.09 1.13
CA SER A 81 -13.93 3.82 1.65
C SER A 81 -15.13 3.29 0.86
N SER A 82 -15.67 4.09 -0.06
CA SER A 82 -16.69 3.68 -1.04
C SER A 82 -16.10 2.67 -2.04
N ILE A 83 -16.80 1.56 -2.26
CA ILE A 83 -16.34 0.49 -3.16
C ILE A 83 -16.32 0.99 -4.60
N GLU A 84 -17.36 1.74 -4.98
CA GLU A 84 -17.54 2.28 -6.33
C GLU A 84 -16.44 3.28 -6.67
N ASP A 85 -16.06 4.14 -5.71
CA ASP A 85 -14.99 5.13 -5.91
C ASP A 85 -13.61 4.48 -5.93
N ILE A 86 -13.39 3.46 -5.11
CA ILE A 86 -12.16 2.65 -5.13
C ILE A 86 -12.03 1.93 -6.48
N GLU A 87 -13.11 1.32 -6.98
CA GLU A 87 -13.12 0.66 -8.29
C GLU A 87 -12.81 1.66 -9.41
N LYS A 88 -13.47 2.83 -9.40
CA LYS A 88 -13.23 3.91 -10.37
C LYS A 88 -11.78 4.39 -10.32
N MET A 89 -11.23 4.61 -9.13
CA MET A 89 -9.84 4.99 -8.93
C MET A 89 -8.90 3.95 -9.52
N TYR A 90 -9.08 2.66 -9.20
CA TYR A 90 -8.22 1.60 -9.72
C TYR A 90 -8.32 1.46 -11.23
N LYS A 91 -9.53 1.50 -11.82
CA LYS A 91 -9.71 1.45 -13.28
C LYS A 91 -9.02 2.62 -13.98
N THR A 92 -9.11 3.82 -13.39
CA THR A 92 -8.53 5.04 -13.99
C THR A 92 -7.01 5.11 -13.82
N THR A 93 -6.46 4.49 -12.78
CA THR A 93 -5.01 4.55 -12.46
C THR A 93 -4.28 3.25 -12.78
N PHE A 94 -4.96 2.26 -13.37
CA PHE A 94 -4.43 0.90 -13.58
C PHE A 94 -3.12 0.90 -14.37
N ASP A 95 -3.04 1.71 -15.42
CA ASP A 95 -1.88 1.76 -16.31
C ASP A 95 -0.69 2.50 -15.70
N ASN A 96 -0.87 3.26 -14.61
CA ASN A 96 0.23 3.99 -13.98
C ASN A 96 -0.05 4.30 -12.49
N PRO A 97 -0.07 3.27 -11.62
CA PRO A 97 -0.31 3.50 -10.20
C PRO A 97 0.92 4.12 -9.55
N LEU A 98 0.79 5.34 -9.03
CA LEU A 98 1.83 6.01 -8.24
C LEU A 98 1.64 5.72 -6.75
N ARG A 99 2.66 5.14 -6.11
CA ARG A 99 2.65 4.74 -4.70
C ARG A 99 3.94 5.15 -3.98
N PRO A 100 4.18 6.44 -3.73
CA PRO A 100 5.40 6.95 -3.08
C PRO A 100 5.35 6.75 -1.54
N ILE A 101 5.11 5.53 -1.09
CA ILE A 101 4.93 5.23 0.35
C ILE A 101 6.29 4.97 1.04
N ALA A 102 7.31 4.62 0.26
CA ALA A 102 8.51 3.97 0.76
C ALA A 102 9.82 4.65 0.27
N ASP A 103 9.77 5.95 -0.02
CA ASP A 103 10.92 6.70 -0.55
C ASP A 103 12.13 6.72 0.41
N SER A 104 11.93 6.48 1.71
CA SER A 104 13.01 6.29 2.68
C SER A 104 13.94 5.14 2.29
N PHE A 105 13.44 4.05 1.69
CA PHE A 105 14.28 2.96 1.20
C PHE A 105 15.17 3.39 0.03
N LYS A 106 14.70 4.32 -0.81
CA LYS A 106 15.52 4.87 -1.90
C LYS A 106 16.70 5.64 -1.35
N VAL A 107 16.45 6.49 -0.34
CA VAL A 107 17.49 7.25 0.36
C VAL A 107 18.47 6.31 1.08
N ALA A 108 17.95 5.27 1.74
CA ALA A 108 18.78 4.28 2.41
C ALA A 108 19.71 3.54 1.43
N ASN A 109 19.18 3.12 0.27
CA ASN A 109 20.00 2.47 -0.77
C ASN A 109 21.09 3.41 -1.32
N GLN A 110 20.78 4.68 -1.54
CA GLN A 110 21.76 5.69 -2.00
C GLN A 110 22.90 5.92 -1.00
N ARG A 111 22.59 5.85 0.30
CA ARG A 111 23.56 6.04 1.38
C ARG A 111 24.33 4.76 1.74
N CYS A 112 23.89 3.60 1.28
CA CYS A 112 24.53 2.33 1.58
C CYS A 112 25.80 2.14 0.73
N PRO A 113 27.00 2.04 1.34
CA PRO A 113 28.25 1.94 0.59
C PRO A 113 28.33 0.71 -0.33
N SER A 114 27.70 -0.39 0.07
CA SER A 114 27.67 -1.63 -0.72
C SER A 114 26.63 -1.62 -1.85
N LYS A 115 25.76 -0.59 -1.92
CA LYS A 115 24.66 -0.40 -2.90
C LYS A 115 23.94 -1.70 -3.29
N PHE A 116 22.85 -2.05 -2.61
CA PHE A 116 22.04 -3.25 -2.95
C PHE A 116 21.48 -3.21 -4.37
N TYR A 117 21.15 -2.03 -4.86
CA TYR A 117 20.74 -1.80 -6.24
C TYR A 117 21.70 -0.83 -6.93
N LYS A 118 21.79 -0.95 -8.26
CA LYS A 118 22.44 0.06 -9.10
C LYS A 118 21.80 1.42 -8.89
N GLU A 119 22.59 2.47 -9.10
CA GLU A 119 22.12 3.83 -8.92
C GLU A 119 20.94 4.15 -9.84
N GLY A 120 19.85 4.64 -9.25
CA GLY A 120 18.61 4.93 -9.97
C GLY A 120 17.72 3.71 -10.26
N GLU A 121 18.12 2.51 -9.84
CA GLU A 121 17.29 1.29 -9.94
C GLU A 121 16.81 0.84 -8.56
N TYR A 122 15.57 0.36 -8.49
CA TYR A 122 14.97 -0.16 -7.26
C TYR A 122 14.10 -1.40 -7.54
N GLY A 123 13.67 -2.09 -6.48
CA GLY A 123 12.71 -3.19 -6.58
C GLY A 123 11.25 -2.73 -6.82
N LEU A 124 10.37 -3.70 -7.07
CA LEU A 124 8.93 -3.49 -7.36
C LEU A 124 8.19 -2.58 -6.37
N LEU A 125 8.63 -2.54 -5.12
CA LEU A 125 8.00 -1.73 -4.07
C LEU A 125 8.27 -0.23 -4.25
N ASN A 126 9.45 0.12 -4.77
CA ASN A 126 9.95 1.49 -4.77
C ASN A 126 9.92 2.15 -6.15
N GLU A 127 10.01 1.34 -7.22
CA GLU A 127 9.88 1.83 -8.59
C GLU A 127 8.47 2.37 -8.87
N GLN A 128 8.39 3.34 -9.79
CA GLN A 128 7.13 3.95 -10.24
C GLN A 128 7.12 4.02 -11.78
N GLY A 129 5.95 4.23 -12.38
CA GLY A 129 5.80 4.45 -13.82
C GLY A 129 6.45 3.39 -14.70
N ASP A 130 7.15 3.81 -15.74
CA ASP A 130 7.76 2.92 -16.74
C ASP A 130 8.81 1.98 -16.14
N ASN A 131 9.58 2.45 -15.15
CA ASN A 131 10.55 1.61 -14.45
C ASN A 131 9.85 0.50 -13.65
N TRP A 132 8.73 0.82 -13.00
CA TRP A 132 7.93 -0.18 -12.32
C TRP A 132 7.37 -1.21 -13.31
N TRP A 133 6.87 -0.77 -14.47
CA TRP A 133 6.40 -1.68 -15.52
C TRP A 133 7.51 -2.54 -16.11
N ARG A 134 8.73 -2.00 -16.25
CA ARG A 134 9.91 -2.77 -16.68
C ARG A 134 10.17 -3.93 -15.73
N VAL A 135 10.24 -3.68 -14.41
CA VAL A 135 10.47 -4.73 -13.41
C VAL A 135 9.26 -5.68 -13.31
N ARG A 136 8.04 -5.15 -13.26
CA ARG A 136 6.80 -5.94 -13.11
C ARG A 136 6.60 -6.93 -14.25
N ARG A 137 6.81 -6.50 -15.50
CA ARG A 137 6.66 -7.38 -16.67
C ARG A 137 7.62 -8.57 -16.64
N GLN A 138 8.78 -8.40 -16.03
CA GLN A 138 9.77 -9.48 -15.90
C GLN A 138 9.44 -10.41 -14.72
N VAL A 139 9.01 -9.87 -13.57
CA VAL A 139 8.77 -10.68 -12.35
C VAL A 139 7.42 -11.40 -12.39
N GLN A 140 6.34 -10.71 -12.79
CA GLN A 140 4.97 -11.21 -12.68
C GLN A 140 4.73 -12.58 -13.34
N PRO A 141 5.29 -12.90 -14.53
CA PRO A 141 5.12 -14.20 -15.15
C PRO A 141 5.64 -15.37 -14.31
N HIS A 142 6.64 -15.14 -13.46
CA HIS A 142 7.27 -16.18 -12.65
C HIS A 142 6.71 -16.28 -11.23
N THR A 143 5.87 -15.32 -10.80
CA THR A 143 5.35 -15.29 -9.44
C THR A 143 3.82 -15.34 -9.35
N MET A 144 3.11 -14.90 -10.38
CA MET A 144 1.64 -14.72 -10.31
C MET A 144 0.86 -15.60 -11.31
N LYS A 145 1.53 -16.34 -12.20
CA LYS A 145 0.83 -17.27 -13.10
C LYS A 145 0.32 -18.48 -12.32
N PRO A 146 -0.98 -18.86 -12.43
CA PRO A 146 -1.51 -20.01 -11.69
C PRO A 146 -0.70 -21.29 -11.89
N ALA A 147 -0.25 -21.56 -13.12
CA ALA A 147 0.58 -22.73 -13.44
C ALA A 147 1.96 -22.72 -12.78
N VAL A 148 2.52 -21.54 -12.52
CA VAL A 148 3.80 -21.38 -11.82
C VAL A 148 3.58 -21.49 -10.31
N VAL A 149 2.58 -20.80 -9.77
CA VAL A 149 2.18 -20.91 -8.35
C VAL A 149 1.88 -22.37 -7.98
N ALA A 150 1.19 -23.11 -8.84
CA ALA A 150 0.84 -24.51 -8.63
C ALA A 150 2.07 -25.43 -8.44
N GLN A 151 3.21 -25.09 -9.01
CA GLN A 151 4.44 -25.88 -8.88
C GLN A 151 5.04 -25.81 -7.47
N TYR A 152 4.79 -24.72 -6.74
CA TYR A 152 5.26 -24.56 -5.35
C TYR A 152 4.36 -25.25 -4.33
N LEU A 153 3.10 -25.55 -4.69
CA LEU A 153 2.11 -26.09 -3.75
C LEU A 153 2.55 -27.38 -3.03
N PRO A 154 3.16 -28.38 -3.69
CA PRO A 154 3.59 -29.58 -2.98
C PRO A 154 4.64 -29.31 -1.89
N GLY A 155 5.60 -28.41 -2.16
CA GLY A 155 6.60 -28.01 -1.17
C GLY A 155 6.01 -27.22 -0.02
N MET A 156 5.12 -26.26 -0.33
CA MET A 156 4.43 -25.48 0.70
C MET A 156 3.52 -26.36 1.58
N ASP A 157 2.84 -27.35 0.99
CA ASP A 157 2.01 -28.33 1.71
C ASP A 157 2.86 -29.22 2.63
N GLN A 158 4.03 -29.65 2.17
CA GLN A 158 4.96 -30.39 3.00
C GLN A 158 5.43 -29.56 4.20
N ILE A 159 5.90 -28.33 3.99
CA ILE A 159 6.35 -27.43 5.06
C ILE A 159 5.20 -27.16 6.04
N ALA A 160 3.98 -26.95 5.55
CA ALA A 160 2.80 -26.76 6.40
C ALA A 160 2.49 -28.01 7.25
N LYS A 161 2.59 -29.21 6.70
CA LYS A 161 2.41 -30.48 7.44
C LYS A 161 3.48 -30.66 8.50
N GLU A 162 4.74 -30.42 8.17
CA GLU A 162 5.86 -30.47 9.11
C GLU A 162 5.67 -29.46 10.25
N PHE A 163 5.19 -28.25 9.94
CA PHE A 163 4.84 -27.27 10.95
C PHE A 163 3.73 -27.76 11.88
N VAL A 164 2.65 -28.33 11.34
CA VAL A 164 1.55 -28.89 12.14
C VAL A 164 2.04 -30.00 13.07
N GLU A 165 2.91 -30.88 12.59
CA GLU A 165 3.51 -31.93 13.43
C GLU A 165 4.42 -31.34 14.52
N ARG A 166 5.25 -30.32 14.19
CA ARG A 166 6.05 -29.58 15.19
C ARG A 166 5.16 -28.97 16.27
N VAL A 167 4.07 -28.32 15.88
CA VAL A 167 3.10 -27.73 16.81
C VAL A 167 2.49 -28.80 17.72
N LYS A 168 2.11 -29.97 17.20
CA LYS A 168 1.58 -31.07 18.02
C LYS A 168 2.58 -31.54 19.08
N ASN A 169 3.86 -31.65 18.71
CA ASN A 169 4.93 -32.13 19.60
C ASN A 169 5.36 -31.09 20.65
N GLN A 170 5.02 -29.82 20.47
CA GLN A 170 5.33 -28.73 21.39
C GLN A 170 4.21 -28.45 22.40
N ARG A 171 3.07 -29.15 22.30
CA ARG A 171 1.94 -28.95 23.21
C ARG A 171 2.24 -29.48 24.60
N ASP A 172 1.77 -28.75 25.60
CA ASP A 172 1.81 -29.17 27.00
C ASP A 172 0.64 -30.12 27.35
N ASP A 173 0.54 -30.48 28.63
CA ASP A 173 -0.50 -31.36 29.15
C ASP A 173 -1.93 -30.77 29.00
N ASN A 174 -2.06 -29.46 28.82
CA ASN A 174 -3.33 -28.76 28.57
C ASN A 174 -3.65 -28.65 27.07
N SER A 175 -2.83 -29.23 26.19
CA SER A 175 -2.91 -29.08 24.73
C SER A 175 -2.65 -27.66 24.23
N GLU A 176 -1.92 -26.85 25.01
CA GLU A 176 -1.54 -25.47 24.67
C GLU A 176 -0.10 -25.41 24.17
N VAL A 177 0.21 -24.43 23.32
CA VAL A 177 1.56 -24.11 22.87
C VAL A 177 2.15 -22.99 23.72
N SER A 178 3.47 -22.80 23.67
CA SER A 178 4.13 -21.74 24.46
C SER A 178 3.54 -20.34 24.19
N GLU A 179 3.66 -19.45 25.17
CA GLU A 179 3.24 -18.05 25.05
C GLU A 179 3.94 -17.32 23.87
N ASP A 180 5.13 -17.77 23.47
CA ASP A 180 5.94 -17.22 22.38
C ASP A 180 5.59 -17.81 21.00
N PHE A 181 4.44 -18.46 20.83
CA PHE A 181 4.07 -19.16 19.59
C PHE A 181 4.11 -18.27 18.33
N MET A 182 3.96 -16.95 18.47
CA MET A 182 4.14 -16.01 17.36
C MET A 182 5.52 -16.13 16.70
N LYS A 183 6.57 -16.46 17.47
CA LYS A 183 7.91 -16.70 16.95
C LYS A 183 7.95 -17.94 16.03
N ASP A 184 7.26 -19.02 16.41
CA ASP A 184 7.17 -20.23 15.60
C ASP A 184 6.40 -19.98 14.30
N ILE A 185 5.35 -19.16 14.34
CA ILE A 185 4.61 -18.71 13.15
C ILE A 185 5.52 -17.87 12.24
N MET A 186 6.27 -16.92 12.81
CA MET A 186 7.21 -16.11 12.04
C MET A 186 8.31 -16.95 11.41
N GLN A 187 8.84 -17.95 12.13
CA GLN A 187 9.83 -18.86 11.58
C GLN A 187 9.25 -19.71 10.45
N TRP A 188 8.04 -20.26 10.62
CA TRP A 188 7.35 -20.97 9.55
C TRP A 188 7.14 -20.10 8.30
N SER A 189 6.92 -18.80 8.44
CA SER A 189 6.74 -17.90 7.30
C SER A 189 7.99 -17.69 6.42
N VAL A 190 9.17 -18.08 6.91
CA VAL A 190 10.45 -17.98 6.19
C VAL A 190 11.06 -19.32 5.81
N GLU A 191 10.45 -20.44 6.21
CA GLU A 191 10.81 -21.82 5.82
C GLU A 191 10.35 -22.11 4.37
#